data_AF-A0A351H662-F1
#
_entry.id   AF-A0A351H662-F1
#
_cell.length_a   1.000
_cell.length_b   1.000
_cell.length_c   1.000
_cell.angle_alpha   90.00
_cell.angle_beta   90.00
_cell.angle_gamma   90.00
#
_symmetry.space_group_name_H-M   'P 1'
#
loop_
_entity.id
_entity.type
_entity.pdbx_description
1 polymer ?
#
loop_
_entity_poly.entity_id
_entity_poly.type
_entity_poly.pdbx_seq_one_letter_code
_entity_poly.pdbx_strand_id
1 'polypeptide(L)'
;MRFPSDKGGYTDLKDNGAYICERLAEEFELDTGDTFVLSPYGTDKKYTLKLNGIIRSTSECVVITEEYADTLNIDYTPDSVYTKTVKKDIKSDAAIKTVQSK
;
A
#
# COMPACT_ATOMS: atom_id res chain seq x y z
N MET A 1 5.28 8.89 5.48
CA MET A 1 4.77 7.70 6.19
C MET A 1 5.94 6.77 6.48
N ARG A 2 5.86 5.88 7.47
CA ARG A 2 6.91 4.87 7.72
C ARG A 2 6.26 3.50 7.74
N PHE A 3 6.89 2.49 7.16
CA PHE A 3 6.36 1.13 7.09
C PHE A 3 7.20 0.22 7.99
N PRO A 4 6.65 -0.31 9.09
CA PRO A 4 7.40 -1.21 9.96
C PRO A 4 7.76 -2.51 9.23
N SER A 5 9.03 -2.91 9.24
CA SER A 5 9.45 -4.22 8.72
C SER A 5 9.16 -5.32 9.76
N ASP A 6 8.85 -6.52 9.27
CA ASP A 6 8.81 -7.79 10.02
C ASP A 6 10.10 -8.06 10.82
N LYS A 7 11.26 -7.69 10.28
CA LYS A 7 12.59 -7.87 10.91
C LYS A 7 12.96 -6.81 11.94
N GLY A 8 12.02 -5.95 12.32
CA GLY A 8 12.27 -4.80 13.20
C GLY A 8 12.63 -3.53 12.42
N GLY A 9 12.48 -2.37 13.05
CA GLY A 9 12.69 -1.08 12.39
C GLY A 9 11.65 -0.77 11.30
N TYR A 10 12.11 -0.14 10.22
CA TYR A 10 11.28 0.33 9.10
C TYR A 10 11.88 -0.08 7.76
N THR A 11 11.02 -0.21 6.75
CA THR A 11 11.40 -0.46 5.36
C THR A 11 10.98 0.69 4.45
N ASP A 12 11.77 0.90 3.40
CA ASP A 12 11.44 1.79 2.30
C ASP A 12 10.79 0.98 1.17
N LEU A 13 9.73 1.53 0.60
CA LEU A 13 9.06 0.93 -0.54
C LEU A 13 9.91 1.12 -1.80
N LYS A 14 9.90 0.11 -2.67
CA LYS A 14 10.57 0.11 -3.96
C LYS A 14 9.54 -0.17 -5.07
N ASP A 15 9.84 0.32 -6.26
CA ASP A 15 8.92 0.30 -7.42
C ASP A 15 8.88 -1.05 -8.16
N ASN A 16 9.38 -2.12 -7.54
CA ASN A 16 9.59 -3.42 -8.18
C ASN A 16 8.79 -4.56 -7.54
N GLY A 17 7.81 -4.24 -6.70
CA GLY A 17 6.91 -5.24 -6.13
C GLY A 17 6.07 -4.72 -4.97
N ALA A 18 5.17 -5.60 -4.51
CA ALA A 18 4.25 -5.34 -3.43
C ALA A 18 4.82 -5.71 -2.07
N TYR A 19 4.21 -5.14 -1.04
CA TYR A 19 4.48 -5.45 0.36
C TYR A 19 3.17 -5.88 1.00
N ILE A 20 3.18 -7.00 1.74
CA ILE A 20 1.99 -7.51 2.42
C ILE A 20 2.16 -7.52 3.93
N CYS A 21 1.06 -7.41 4.65
CA CYS A 21 1.05 -7.61 6.09
C CYS A 21 1.50 -9.04 6.44
N GLU A 22 2.31 -9.19 7.49
CA GLU A 22 2.79 -10.50 8.00
C GLU A 22 1.66 -11.53 8.17
N ARG A 23 0.48 -11.10 8.61
CA ARG A 23 -0.68 -11.99 8.80
C ARG A 23 -1.18 -12.58 7.49
N LEU A 24 -1.15 -11.82 6.39
CA LEU A 24 -1.47 -12.33 5.05
C LEU A 24 -0.35 -13.24 4.53
N ALA A 25 0.91 -12.91 4.81
CA ALA A 25 2.03 -13.74 4.42
C ALA A 25 1.95 -15.12 5.08
N GLU A 26 1.64 -15.17 6.38
CA GLU A 26 1.45 -16.40 7.15
C GLU A 26 0.22 -17.20 6.68
N GLU A 27 -0.92 -16.54 6.49
CA GLU A 27 -2.17 -17.20 6.08
C GLU A 27 -2.07 -17.88 4.71
N PHE A 28 -1.38 -17.24 3.76
CA PHE A 28 -1.23 -17.72 2.40
C PHE A 28 0.11 -18.41 2.13
N GLU A 29 0.94 -18.62 3.16
CA GLU A 29 2.27 -19.24 3.08
C GLU A 29 3.16 -18.57 2.01
N LEU A 30 3.19 -17.23 1.99
CA LEU A 30 3.92 -16.42 1.00
C LEU A 30 5.23 -15.88 1.56
N ASP A 31 6.29 -15.99 0.75
CA ASP A 31 7.62 -15.47 1.03
C ASP A 31 8.08 -14.42 0.00
N THR A 32 9.07 -13.62 0.39
CA THR A 32 9.65 -12.62 -0.52
C THR A 32 10.22 -13.29 -1.77
N GLY A 33 9.78 -12.84 -2.95
CA GLY A 33 10.13 -13.43 -4.24
C GLY A 33 8.94 -14.12 -4.91
N ASP A 34 7.93 -14.52 -4.13
CA ASP A 34 6.73 -15.16 -4.64
C ASP A 34 5.84 -14.20 -5.45
N THR A 35 4.82 -14.78 -6.08
CA THR A 35 3.77 -14.03 -6.77
C THR A 35 2.41 -14.39 -6.20
N PHE A 36 1.52 -13.40 -6.11
CA PHE A 36 0.14 -13.61 -5.67
C PHE A 36 -0.82 -12.81 -6.56
N VAL A 37 -2.10 -13.18 -6.52
CA VAL A 37 -3.14 -12.54 -7.33
C VAL A 37 -4.03 -11.66 -6.46
N LEU A 38 -4.12 -10.39 -6.81
CA LEU A 38 -5.02 -9.41 -6.22
C LEU A 38 -6.28 -9.25 -7.08
N SER A 39 -7.45 -9.40 -6.47
CA SER A 39 -8.75 -9.21 -7.12
C SER A 39 -9.54 -8.14 -6.37
N PRO A 40 -9.58 -6.87 -6.85
CA PRO A 40 -10.30 -5.81 -6.15
C PRO A 40 -11.79 -6.11 -6.03
N TYR A 41 -12.33 -5.93 -4.82
CA TYR A 41 -13.74 -6.16 -4.52
C TYR A 41 -14.65 -5.35 -5.45
N GLY A 42 -15.73 -5.97 -5.93
CA GLY A 42 -16.68 -5.35 -6.84
C GLY A 42 -16.22 -5.28 -8.30
N THR A 43 -15.13 -5.95 -8.66
CA THR A 43 -14.64 -6.05 -10.04
C THR A 43 -14.24 -7.49 -10.39
N ASP A 44 -14.22 -7.82 -11.68
CA ASP A 44 -13.65 -9.07 -12.20
C ASP A 44 -12.14 -8.95 -12.53
N LYS A 45 -11.52 -7.81 -12.22
CA LYS A 45 -10.11 -7.55 -12.53
C LYS A 45 -9.21 -8.40 -11.63
N LYS A 46 -8.13 -8.91 -12.21
CA LYS A 46 -7.11 -9.70 -11.51
C LYS A 46 -5.73 -9.18 -11.87
N TYR A 47 -4.91 -8.96 -10.86
CA TYR A 47 -3.55 -8.47 -11.02
C TYR A 47 -2.59 -9.47 -10.38
N THR A 48 -1.55 -9.87 -11.11
CA THR A 48 -0.49 -10.72 -10.56
C THR A 48 0.65 -9.83 -10.10
N LEU A 49 0.93 -9.85 -8.80
CA LEU A 49 1.93 -9.00 -8.15
C LEU A 49 3.10 -9.86 -7.69
N LYS A 50 4.30 -9.31 -7.75
CA LYS A 50 5.49 -9.89 -7.12
C LYS A 50 5.60 -9.41 -5.68
N LEU A 51 5.81 -10.30 -4.74
CA LEU A 51 6.06 -9.98 -3.34
C LEU A 51 7.52 -9.56 -3.14
N ASN A 52 7.75 -8.31 -2.75
CA ASN A 52 9.07 -7.72 -2.54
C ASN A 52 9.45 -7.61 -1.06
N GLY A 53 8.48 -7.70 -0.15
CA GLY A 53 8.76 -7.69 1.27
C GLY A 53 7.51 -7.87 2.13
N ILE A 54 7.73 -8.17 3.41
CA ILE A 54 6.67 -8.33 4.41
C ILE A 54 6.77 -7.17 5.40
N ILE A 55 5.62 -6.62 5.78
CA ILE A 55 5.51 -5.49 6.71
C ILE A 55 4.61 -5.84 7.90
N ARG A 56 4.82 -5.13 9.01
CA ARG A 56 3.93 -5.20 10.17
C ARG A 56 2.89 -4.09 10.07
N SER A 57 1.63 -4.46 10.26
CA SER A 57 0.49 -3.56 10.17
C SER A 57 -0.61 -4.05 11.10
N THR A 58 -1.37 -3.12 11.67
CA THR A 58 -2.55 -3.44 12.47
C THR A 58 -3.72 -3.95 11.62
N SER A 59 -3.66 -3.74 10.31
CA SER A 59 -4.66 -4.18 9.33
C SER A 59 -4.02 -5.11 8.30
N GLU A 60 -4.76 -6.11 7.82
CA GLU A 60 -4.39 -6.91 6.66
C GLU A 60 -4.41 -5.98 5.45
N CYS A 61 -3.26 -5.79 4.81
CA CYS A 61 -3.14 -4.86 3.70
C CYS A 61 -2.06 -5.30 2.71
N VAL A 62 -2.21 -4.78 1.49
CA VAL A 62 -1.20 -4.80 0.43
C VAL A 62 -0.80 -3.34 0.18
N VAL A 63 0.50 -3.09 0.12
CA VAL A 63 1.07 -1.76 -0.12
C VAL A 63 1.94 -1.85 -1.38
N ILE A 64 1.74 -0.91 -2.29
CA ILE A 64 2.50 -0.74 -3.53
C ILE A 64 2.83 0.74 -3.71
N THR A 65 3.86 1.04 -4.49
CA THR A 65 4.11 2.42 -4.96
C THR A 65 3.19 2.74 -6.15
N GLU A 66 3.00 4.03 -6.42
CA GLU A 66 2.26 4.51 -7.58
C GLU A 66 2.94 4.03 -8.87
N GLU A 67 4.26 4.13 -8.93
CA GLU A 67 5.07 3.66 -10.05
C GLU A 67 4.87 2.16 -10.31
N TYR A 68 4.81 1.33 -9.26
CA TYR A 68 4.55 -0.10 -9.44
C TYR A 68 3.10 -0.38 -9.87
N ALA A 69 2.12 0.36 -9.34
CA ALA A 69 0.72 0.25 -9.75
C ALA A 69 0.54 0.57 -11.25
N ASP A 70 1.23 1.60 -11.74
CA ASP A 70 1.24 2.00 -13.15
C ASP A 70 1.80 0.90 -14.04
N THR A 71 2.88 0.22 -13.62
CA THR A 71 3.45 -0.90 -14.41
C THR A 71 2.46 -2.05 -14.62
N LEU A 72 1.48 -2.19 -13.72
CA LEU A 72 0.45 -3.22 -13.74
C LEU A 72 -0.88 -2.72 -14.31
N ASN A 73 -0.97 -1.44 -14.70
CA ASN A 73 -2.19 -0.76 -15.11
C ASN A 73 -3.33 -0.94 -14.07
N ILE A 74 -3.01 -0.79 -12.78
CA ILE A 74 -4.00 -0.81 -11.71
C ILE A 74 -4.63 0.58 -11.62
N ASP A 75 -5.93 0.67 -11.90
CA ASP A 75 -6.68 1.90 -11.67
C ASP A 75 -6.95 2.09 -10.17
N TYR A 76 -6.63 3.26 -9.63
CA TYR A 76 -6.94 3.61 -8.24
C TYR A 76 -7.47 5.04 -8.12
N THR A 77 -8.12 5.30 -6.98
CA THR A 77 -8.50 6.66 -6.57
C THR A 77 -8.12 6.80 -5.10
N PRO A 78 -7.28 7.79 -4.74
CA PRO A 78 -6.85 7.95 -3.36
C PRO A 78 -8.06 8.30 -2.47
N ASP A 79 -8.30 7.51 -1.43
CA ASP A 79 -9.31 7.83 -0.40
C ASP A 79 -8.75 8.78 0.67
N SER A 80 -7.44 8.65 0.96
CA SER A 80 -6.73 9.35 2.02
C SER A 80 -5.31 9.71 1.57
N VAL A 81 -4.82 10.88 1.99
CA VAL A 81 -3.45 11.34 1.72
C VAL A 81 -2.78 11.78 3.02
N TYR A 82 -1.63 11.19 3.32
CA TYR A 82 -0.82 11.54 4.49
C TYR A 82 0.34 12.45 4.06
N THR A 83 0.33 13.69 4.54
CA THR A 83 1.36 14.68 4.20
C THR A 83 2.04 15.27 5.43
N LYS A 84 3.28 15.76 5.26
CA LYS A 84 3.99 16.57 6.26
C LYS A 84 3.55 18.04 6.21
N THR A 85 2.83 18.46 5.17
CA THR A 85 2.27 19.81 5.06
C THR A 85 1.35 20.07 6.25
N VAL A 86 1.60 21.15 6.98
CA VAL A 86 0.78 21.52 8.14
C VAL A 86 -0.61 21.93 7.68
N LYS A 87 -1.63 21.65 8.50
CA LYS A 87 -3.06 21.83 8.16
C LYS A 87 -3.40 23.20 7.55
N LYS A 88 -2.82 24.26 8.09
CA LYS A 88 -3.04 25.65 7.62
C LYS A 88 -2.56 25.92 6.19
N ASP A 89 -1.61 25.13 5.70
CA ASP A 89 -0.99 25.30 4.39
C ASP A 89 -1.63 24.38 3.33
N ILE A 90 -2.60 23.53 3.75
CA ILE A 90 -3.41 22.72 2.84
C ILE A 90 -4.53 23.62 2.30
N LYS A 91 -4.47 23.92 1.00
CA LYS A 91 -5.50 24.70 0.32
C LYS A 91 -6.82 23.91 0.30
N SER A 92 -7.93 24.61 0.49
CA SER A 92 -9.26 24.03 0.30
C SER A 92 -9.44 23.65 -1.16
N ASP A 93 -9.95 22.44 -1.38
CA ASP A 93 -10.32 21.92 -2.69
C ASP A 93 -11.61 21.11 -2.54
N ALA A 94 -12.47 21.11 -3.56
CA ALA A 94 -13.73 20.36 -3.53
C ALA A 94 -13.50 18.83 -3.41
N ALA A 95 -12.34 18.33 -3.85
CA ALA A 95 -11.94 16.94 -3.68
C ALA A 95 -11.57 16.60 -2.23
N ILE A 96 -11.24 17.59 -1.38
CA ILE A 96 -10.81 17.38 0.00
C ILE A 96 -12.01 17.54 0.93
N LYS A 97 -12.60 16.41 1.35
CA LYS A 97 -13.76 16.40 2.25
C LYS A 97 -13.42 16.84 3.68
N THR A 98 -12.26 16.41 4.19
CA THR A 98 -11.83 16.72 5.57
C THR A 98 -10.32 16.79 5.68
N VAL A 99 -9.81 17.56 6.65
CA VAL A 99 -8.38 17.61 7.00
C VAL A 99 -8.23 17.42 8.50
N GLN A 100 -7.52 16.36 8.88
CA GLN A 100 -7.26 15.99 10.27
C GLN A 100 -5.77 16.11 10.58
N SER A 101 -5.45 16.49 11.82
CA SER A 101 -4.10 16.53 12.37
C SER A 101 -4.12 15.78 13.70
N LYS A 102 -3.04 15.05 13.99
CA LYS A 102 -2.85 14.41 15.28
C LYS A 102 -2.61 15.44 16.39
#